data_AF-A0AA37LMI6-F1
#
_entry.id   AF-A0AA37LMI6-F1
#
_cell.length_a   1.000
_cell.length_b   1.000
_cell.length_c   1.000
_cell.angle_alpha   90.00
_cell.angle_beta   90.00
_cell.angle_gamma   90.00
#
_symmetry.space_group_name_H-M   'P 1'
#
loop_
_entity.id
_entity.type
_entity.pdbx_description
1 polymer ?
#
loop_
_entity_poly.entity_id
_entity_poly.type
_entity_poly.pdbx_seq_one_letter_code
_entity_poly.pdbx_strand_id
1 'polypeptide(L)'
;MMGMAVSPALHQPSSIPARAASFPMPPTYAMPCVKTEEVDMSAHNNSLDVVFPHQRPPASKRGPFKDQKAREETAATRKNGSCIRCKMQRVRCKTDPEDPKGPCVGCKPKTTSNHHKQLFRQPCVRRKITECNFFKRGQAPGYEWTRRWGNGIVDNINNWASSEVKTIRLWEGYTPVDMCVQLHVREFIPQPGDKLERTWVAKGVKKSVAIPTYAITNLDEAQAAYEDYIKRGVVSCFKSVIESVMGVRMGVRNQLIYTTYLKAWELSQNPSTPPDERDLLLQTLELWMAVRLTTKSIEIVGDETLGMSRDILDSSSPQHGCIPLPPVMGAQLDLVLIQHIQARLRREMLEKLQKMTLQNKQKTWLTTYLVTFMLLHNIALVTDHDASYAQKHGMGVS
;
A
#
# COMPACT_ATOMS: atom_id res chain seq x y z
N MET A 1 -56.64 9.22 -51.31
CA MET A 1 -56.52 10.68 -51.07
C MET A 1 -55.39 10.89 -50.07
N MET A 2 -54.42 11.74 -50.44
CA MET A 2 -53.51 12.58 -49.62
C MET A 2 -53.20 12.13 -48.18
N GLY A 3 -51.96 11.99 -47.68
CA GLY A 3 -50.68 12.58 -48.05
C GLY A 3 -50.02 13.21 -46.81
N MET A 4 -48.68 13.19 -46.75
CA MET A 4 -47.75 13.91 -45.83
C MET A 4 -47.43 13.28 -44.47
N ALA A 5 -46.23 13.38 -43.89
CA ALA A 5 -44.85 13.66 -44.34
C ALA A 5 -43.94 13.41 -43.12
N VAL A 6 -42.68 13.08 -43.37
CA VAL A 6 -41.62 12.72 -42.39
C VAL A 6 -40.93 13.99 -41.84
N SER A 7 -40.56 14.02 -40.55
CA SER A 7 -39.22 14.47 -40.10
C SER A 7 -38.96 14.25 -38.59
N PRO A 8 -37.73 13.87 -38.19
CA PRO A 8 -37.33 13.53 -36.81
C PRO A 8 -36.61 14.69 -36.11
N ALA A 9 -36.80 14.84 -34.79
CA ALA A 9 -36.05 15.79 -33.97
C ALA A 9 -35.20 15.05 -32.90
N LEU A 10 -33.89 15.29 -32.98
CA LEU A 10 -32.86 14.86 -32.04
C LEU A 10 -33.03 15.56 -30.67
N HIS A 11 -32.98 14.80 -29.58
CA HIS A 11 -32.73 15.33 -28.25
C HIS A 11 -31.21 15.36 -27.96
N GLN A 12 -30.68 16.57 -27.80
CA GLN A 12 -29.32 16.84 -27.33
C GLN A 12 -29.18 16.54 -25.82
N PRO A 13 -28.04 16.00 -25.35
CA PRO A 13 -27.72 15.92 -23.94
C PRO A 13 -27.18 17.26 -23.41
N SER A 14 -27.71 17.69 -22.27
CA SER A 14 -27.32 18.91 -21.56
C SER A 14 -25.89 18.81 -21.00
N SER A 15 -25.08 19.81 -21.32
CA SER A 15 -23.71 19.97 -20.82
C SER A 15 -23.70 20.55 -19.41
N ILE A 16 -23.19 19.80 -18.43
CA ILE A 16 -22.88 20.30 -17.09
C ILE A 16 -21.48 20.97 -17.14
N PRO A 17 -21.32 22.24 -16.71
CA PRO A 17 -20.02 22.90 -16.73
C PRO A 17 -19.10 22.35 -15.63
N ALA A 18 -17.89 21.94 -16.01
CA ALA A 18 -16.85 21.52 -15.11
C ALA A 18 -16.32 22.71 -14.28
N ARG A 19 -16.67 22.77 -13.00
CA ARG A 19 -16.02 23.67 -12.03
C ARG A 19 -14.63 23.12 -11.69
N ALA A 20 -13.59 23.89 -12.01
CA ALA A 20 -12.24 23.64 -11.56
C ALA A 20 -12.13 23.98 -10.05
N ALA A 21 -12.20 22.97 -9.19
CA ALA A 21 -11.86 23.12 -7.78
C ALA A 21 -10.35 22.92 -7.60
N SER A 22 -9.61 24.02 -7.44
CA SER A 22 -8.21 24.00 -7.02
C SER A 22 -8.14 23.76 -5.52
N PHE A 23 -7.73 22.57 -5.10
CA PHE A 23 -7.40 22.28 -3.70
C PHE A 23 -5.97 22.74 -3.38
N PRO A 24 -5.75 23.64 -2.41
CA PRO A 24 -4.41 24.00 -1.96
C PRO A 24 -3.78 22.84 -1.17
N MET A 25 -2.63 22.35 -1.63
CA MET A 25 -1.80 21.39 -0.89
C MET A 25 -1.07 22.12 0.25
N PRO A 26 -1.09 21.62 1.51
CA PRO A 26 -0.30 22.20 2.59
C PRO A 26 1.21 21.96 2.38
N PRO A 27 2.08 22.84 2.92
CA PRO A 27 3.53 22.73 2.74
C PRO A 27 4.07 21.50 3.46
N THR A 28 4.85 20.69 2.74
CA THR A 28 5.66 19.61 3.31
C THR A 28 6.68 20.17 4.28
N TYR A 29 6.56 19.82 5.56
CA TYR A 29 7.61 20.00 6.56
C TYR A 29 8.89 19.28 6.14
N ALA A 30 9.99 20.01 6.10
CA ALA A 30 11.33 19.48 5.88
C ALA A 30 11.82 18.80 7.16
N MET A 31 12.18 17.51 7.09
CA MET A 31 12.95 16.85 8.13
C MET A 31 14.46 17.06 7.86
N PRO A 32 15.25 17.44 8.87
CA PRO A 32 16.68 17.67 8.70
C PRO A 32 17.45 16.34 8.55
N CYS A 33 18.40 16.33 7.62
CA CYS A 33 19.33 15.25 7.38
C CYS A 33 20.38 15.24 8.51
N VAL A 34 20.30 14.24 9.39
CA VAL A 34 21.34 13.96 10.39
C VAL A 34 22.54 13.38 9.64
N LYS A 35 23.69 14.07 9.72
CA LYS A 35 24.99 13.56 9.31
C LYS A 35 25.53 12.67 10.42
N THR A 36 25.91 11.45 10.09
CA THR A 36 26.81 10.64 10.93
C THR A 36 28.15 10.61 10.23
N GLU A 37 29.10 11.38 10.77
CA GLU A 37 30.52 11.17 10.54
C GLU A 37 30.97 10.10 11.53
N GLU A 38 31.47 8.96 11.05
CA GLU A 38 32.44 8.18 11.79
C GLU A 38 33.56 7.73 10.85
N VAL A 39 34.76 8.08 11.29
CA VAL A 39 36.07 7.73 10.76
C VAL A 39 36.36 6.30 11.17
N ASP A 40 36.94 5.49 10.29
CA ASP A 40 37.89 4.49 10.78
C ASP A 40 39.06 4.28 9.83
N MET A 41 40.24 4.27 10.45
CA MET A 41 41.55 4.11 9.82
C MET A 41 41.99 2.65 9.88
N SER A 42 42.78 2.27 8.87
CA SER A 42 43.74 1.16 8.86
C SER A 42 43.21 -0.27 8.65
N ALA A 43 43.61 -0.85 7.52
CA ALA A 43 44.37 -2.09 7.48
C ALA A 43 44.98 -2.27 6.07
N HIS A 44 46.28 -2.07 5.97
CA HIS A 44 47.08 -2.57 4.85
C HIS A 44 47.05 -4.09 4.86
N ASN A 45 46.74 -4.72 3.72
CA ASN A 45 47.24 -6.05 3.44
C ASN A 45 47.56 -6.18 1.95
N ASN A 46 48.85 -6.31 1.67
CA ASN A 46 49.39 -6.63 0.35
C ASN A 46 48.99 -8.06 -0.02
N SER A 47 48.05 -8.20 -0.95
CA SER A 47 47.83 -9.47 -1.66
C SER A 47 48.25 -9.28 -3.11
N LEU A 48 49.25 -10.04 -3.54
CA LEU A 48 49.67 -10.14 -4.94
C LEU A 48 48.50 -10.72 -5.75
N ASP A 49 47.88 -9.92 -6.61
CA ASP A 49 46.80 -10.34 -7.48
C ASP A 49 47.32 -11.26 -8.60
N VAL A 50 46.87 -12.51 -8.58
CA VAL A 50 47.03 -13.45 -9.70
C VAL A 50 46.05 -13.04 -10.80
N VAL A 51 46.58 -12.47 -11.89
CA VAL A 51 45.80 -12.06 -13.06
C VAL A 51 45.45 -13.28 -13.91
N PHE A 52 44.18 -13.70 -13.90
CA PHE A 52 43.67 -14.70 -14.85
C PHE A 52 43.43 -14.05 -16.22
N PRO A 53 43.90 -14.66 -17.34
CA PRO A 53 44.03 -13.98 -18.64
C PRO A 53 42.71 -13.67 -19.39
N HIS A 54 41.53 -13.92 -18.81
CA HIS A 54 40.23 -13.77 -19.51
C HIS A 54 39.16 -12.94 -18.76
N GLN A 55 39.54 -12.12 -17.79
CA GLN A 55 38.60 -11.16 -17.21
C GLN A 55 38.42 -9.96 -18.15
N ARG A 56 37.18 -9.71 -18.62
CA ARG A 56 36.85 -8.45 -19.29
C ARG A 56 37.20 -7.30 -18.33
N PRO A 57 37.92 -6.25 -18.79
CA PRO A 57 38.26 -5.14 -17.91
C PRO A 57 36.98 -4.56 -17.30
N PRO A 58 36.97 -4.21 -16.00
CA PRO A 58 35.84 -3.53 -15.39
C PRO A 58 35.55 -2.27 -16.20
N ALA A 59 34.27 -2.05 -16.51
CA ALA A 59 33.84 -0.91 -17.31
C ALA A 59 34.43 0.39 -16.72
N SER A 60 35.20 1.13 -17.53
CA SER A 60 35.86 2.35 -17.07
C SER A 60 34.85 3.26 -16.39
N LYS A 61 35.09 3.64 -15.12
CA LYS A 61 34.26 4.63 -14.44
C LYS A 61 34.26 5.90 -15.30
N ARG A 62 33.08 6.30 -15.78
CA ARG A 62 32.94 7.51 -16.60
C ARG A 62 33.42 8.70 -15.78
N GLY A 63 34.43 9.43 -16.30
CA GLY A 63 34.95 10.63 -15.66
C GLY A 63 33.89 11.73 -15.50
N PRO A 64 34.15 12.74 -14.65
CA PRO A 64 33.23 13.86 -14.46
C PRO A 64 32.96 14.59 -15.78
N PHE A 65 31.74 15.14 -15.92
CA PHE A 65 31.42 15.96 -17.09
C PHE A 65 32.41 17.13 -17.20
N LYS A 66 33.02 17.32 -18.38
CA LYS A 66 33.94 18.43 -18.64
C LYS A 66 33.21 19.76 -18.87
N ASP A 67 31.97 19.69 -19.36
CA ASP A 67 31.12 20.85 -19.66
C ASP A 67 30.29 21.29 -18.44
N GLN A 68 30.37 22.58 -18.11
CA GLN A 68 29.63 23.20 -17.00
C GLN A 68 28.11 23.11 -17.21
N LYS A 69 27.63 23.31 -18.44
CA LYS A 69 26.21 23.21 -18.76
C LYS A 69 25.69 21.79 -18.55
N ALA A 70 26.46 20.78 -18.97
CA ALA A 70 26.14 19.38 -18.72
C ALA A 70 26.10 19.03 -17.22
N ARG A 71 26.95 19.65 -16.38
CA ARG A 71 26.92 19.49 -14.92
C ARG A 71 25.63 20.08 -14.33
N GLU A 72 25.27 21.30 -14.72
CA GLU A 72 24.06 21.98 -14.29
C GLU A 72 22.79 21.23 -14.71
N GLU A 73 22.70 20.78 -15.96
CA GLU A 73 21.59 19.96 -16.44
C GLU A 73 21.47 18.64 -15.65
N THR A 74 22.59 18.00 -15.30
CA THR A 74 22.59 16.78 -14.48
C THR A 74 22.19 17.07 -13.03
N ALA A 75 22.65 18.17 -12.43
CA ALA A 75 22.22 18.60 -11.10
C ALA A 75 20.71 18.88 -11.06
N ALA A 76 20.19 19.60 -12.06
CA ALA A 76 18.77 19.86 -12.22
C ALA A 76 17.97 18.57 -12.39
N THR A 77 18.48 17.59 -13.16
CA THR A 77 17.83 16.27 -13.32
C THR A 77 17.84 15.46 -12.02
N ARG A 78 18.90 15.57 -11.20
CA ARG A 78 18.94 14.91 -9.87
C ARG A 78 17.92 15.53 -8.91
N LYS A 79 17.75 16.86 -8.95
CA LYS A 79 16.77 17.59 -8.15
C LYS A 79 15.33 17.31 -8.58
N ASN A 80 15.05 17.36 -9.89
CA ASN A 80 13.69 17.32 -10.43
C ASN A 80 13.23 15.92 -10.87
N GLY A 81 14.17 14.98 -11.02
CA GLY A 81 13.92 13.66 -11.60
C GLY A 81 13.80 13.67 -13.13
N SER A 82 14.03 12.50 -13.74
CA SER A 82 13.78 12.26 -15.17
C SER A 82 12.41 11.64 -15.38
N CYS A 83 11.68 12.07 -16.41
CA CYS A 83 10.39 11.44 -16.73
C CYS A 83 10.54 9.99 -17.22
N ILE A 84 9.47 9.20 -17.09
CA ILE A 84 9.45 7.77 -17.45
C ILE A 84 9.95 7.54 -18.88
N ARG A 85 9.48 8.33 -19.85
CA ARG A 85 9.93 8.26 -21.24
C ARG A 85 11.44 8.49 -21.35
N CYS A 86 11.95 9.60 -20.82
CA CYS A 86 13.37 9.92 -20.93
C CYS A 86 14.24 8.87 -20.24
N LYS A 87 13.78 8.32 -19.11
CA LYS A 87 14.44 7.24 -18.39
C LYS A 87 14.50 5.95 -19.22
N MET A 88 13.38 5.54 -19.82
CA MET A 88 13.31 4.35 -20.68
C MET A 88 14.13 4.50 -21.96
N GLN A 89 14.08 5.66 -22.61
CA GLN A 89 14.84 5.96 -23.83
C GLN A 89 16.32 6.28 -23.54
N ARG A 90 16.73 6.35 -22.26
CA ARG A 90 18.08 6.74 -21.83
C ARG A 90 18.55 8.08 -22.42
N VAL A 91 17.63 9.04 -22.56
CA VAL A 91 17.90 10.41 -23.05
C VAL A 91 17.80 11.43 -21.92
N ARG A 92 18.41 12.62 -22.09
CA ARG A 92 18.35 13.70 -21.09
C ARG A 92 16.92 14.24 -20.95
N CYS A 93 16.46 14.38 -19.71
CA CYS A 93 15.19 15.01 -19.38
C CYS A 93 15.41 16.49 -19.05
N LYS A 94 15.41 17.36 -20.07
CA LYS A 94 15.68 18.78 -19.89
C LYS A 94 14.46 19.51 -19.32
N THR A 95 14.55 19.99 -18.09
CA THR A 95 13.52 20.85 -17.48
C THR A 95 13.34 22.11 -18.32
N ASP A 96 12.09 22.52 -18.46
CA ASP A 96 11.75 23.77 -19.13
C ASP A 96 11.97 24.94 -18.16
N PRO A 97 12.73 25.98 -18.53
CA PRO A 97 12.97 27.13 -17.65
C PRO A 97 11.69 27.90 -17.30
N GLU A 98 10.77 28.03 -18.27
CA GLU A 98 9.52 28.78 -18.13
C GLU A 98 8.47 28.01 -17.33
N ASP A 99 8.45 26.68 -17.44
CA ASP A 99 7.59 25.79 -16.65
C ASP A 99 8.38 24.59 -16.08
N PRO A 100 9.09 24.78 -14.96
CA PRO A 100 9.90 23.72 -14.37
C PRO A 100 9.11 22.50 -13.91
N LYS A 101 7.80 22.66 -13.62
CA LYS A 101 6.91 21.59 -13.15
C LYS A 101 6.23 20.87 -14.32
N GLY A 102 6.08 21.52 -15.46
CA GLY A 102 5.47 20.96 -16.67
C GLY A 102 6.34 19.99 -17.45
N PRO A 103 5.91 19.60 -18.66
CA PRO A 103 6.63 18.67 -19.51
C PRO A 103 8.06 19.13 -19.80
N CYS A 104 9.00 18.18 -19.81
CA CYS A 104 10.37 18.49 -20.21
C CYS A 104 10.40 19.01 -21.66
N VAL A 105 11.42 19.77 -22.04
CA VAL A 105 11.56 20.37 -23.39
C VAL A 105 11.41 19.32 -24.49
N GLY A 106 11.96 18.12 -24.28
CA GLY A 106 11.85 16.99 -25.23
C GLY A 106 10.47 16.36 -25.30
N CYS A 107 9.62 16.56 -24.30
CA CYS A 107 8.24 16.06 -24.21
C CYS A 107 7.18 17.14 -24.46
N LYS A 108 7.55 18.40 -24.71
CA LYS A 108 6.60 19.44 -25.13
C LYS A 108 6.06 19.17 -26.54
N PRO A 109 4.78 19.45 -26.84
CA PRO A 109 4.26 19.38 -28.20
C PRO A 109 5.08 20.27 -29.14
N LYS A 110 5.40 19.80 -30.34
CA LYS A 110 6.10 20.58 -31.37
C LYS A 110 5.18 20.74 -32.58
N THR A 111 4.90 22.00 -32.92
CA THR A 111 3.96 22.43 -33.98
C THR A 111 4.34 21.94 -35.38
N THR A 112 5.62 21.77 -35.69
CA THR A 112 6.12 21.40 -37.03
C THR A 112 6.22 19.91 -37.30
N SER A 113 5.80 19.08 -36.35
CA SER A 113 6.14 17.68 -36.34
C SER A 113 4.85 16.87 -36.47
N ASN A 114 4.76 15.95 -37.44
CA ASN A 114 3.64 15.00 -37.60
C ASN A 114 3.41 14.09 -36.37
N HIS A 115 4.10 14.36 -35.25
CA HIS A 115 3.96 13.76 -33.95
C HIS A 115 2.58 13.96 -33.30
N HIS A 116 1.76 14.90 -33.79
CA HIS A 116 0.35 15.01 -33.38
C HIS A 116 -0.52 13.81 -33.84
N LYS A 117 -0.03 12.98 -34.78
CA LYS A 117 -0.71 11.76 -35.25
C LYS A 117 -0.37 10.50 -34.46
N GLN A 118 0.53 10.56 -33.47
CA GLN A 118 0.78 9.41 -32.57
C GLN A 118 -0.31 9.38 -31.48
N LEU A 119 -1.32 8.52 -31.68
CA LEU A 119 -2.47 8.27 -30.79
C LEU A 119 -2.12 7.98 -29.31
N PHE A 120 -0.85 7.76 -28.97
CA PHE A 120 -0.41 7.38 -27.63
C PHE A 120 0.83 8.16 -27.18
N ARG A 121 0.71 9.47 -26.96
CA ARG A 121 1.79 10.22 -26.32
C ARG A 121 1.79 9.94 -24.81
N GLN A 122 2.77 9.16 -24.35
CA GLN A 122 2.99 8.98 -22.91
C GLN A 122 3.24 10.36 -22.26
N PRO A 123 2.46 10.75 -21.23
CA PRO A 123 2.62 12.03 -20.57
C PRO A 123 4.02 12.14 -19.94
N CYS A 124 4.53 13.36 -19.83
CA CYS A 124 5.82 13.61 -19.19
C CYS A 124 5.72 13.49 -17.66
N VAL A 125 5.67 12.26 -17.16
CA VAL A 125 5.53 11.97 -15.73
C VAL A 125 6.89 11.72 -15.11
N ARG A 126 7.29 12.55 -14.14
CA ARG A 126 8.55 12.44 -13.37
C ARG A 126 8.42 11.62 -12.08
N ARG A 127 7.20 11.21 -11.71
CA ARG A 127 6.94 10.37 -10.54
C ARG A 127 7.59 8.99 -10.69
N LYS A 128 8.04 8.42 -9.58
CA LYS A 128 8.65 7.08 -9.55
C LYS A 128 7.63 6.05 -9.10
N ILE A 129 7.76 4.83 -9.60
CA ILE A 129 6.96 3.67 -9.14
C ILE A 129 7.12 3.49 -7.61
N THR A 130 8.32 3.76 -7.07
CA THR A 130 8.63 3.70 -5.64
C THR A 130 7.89 4.72 -4.76
N GLU A 131 7.27 5.74 -5.37
CA GLU A 131 6.49 6.77 -4.66
C GLU A 131 5.02 6.37 -4.48
N CYS A 132 4.57 5.26 -5.10
CA CYS A 132 3.20 4.77 -4.96
C CYS A 132 2.91 4.29 -3.52
N ASN A 133 1.69 4.58 -3.04
CA ASN A 133 1.17 4.08 -1.77
C ASN A 133 -0.06 3.20 -2.06
N PHE A 134 -0.15 2.06 -1.37
CA PHE A 134 -1.15 1.03 -1.63
C PHE A 134 -2.01 0.69 -0.41
N PHE A 135 -1.91 1.48 0.65
CA PHE A 135 -2.59 1.27 1.93
C PHE A 135 -2.76 2.59 2.69
N LYS A 136 -3.65 2.57 3.67
CA LYS A 136 -3.91 3.69 4.57
C LYS A 136 -2.65 4.05 5.35
N ARG A 137 -2.37 5.34 5.53
CA ARG A 137 -1.17 5.79 6.27
C ARG A 137 -1.31 5.72 7.79
N GLY A 138 -2.48 5.34 8.28
CA GLY A 138 -2.84 5.33 9.68
C GLY A 138 -4.34 5.55 9.83
N GLN A 139 -4.74 5.93 11.03
CA GLN A 139 -6.13 6.26 11.34
C GLN A 139 -6.51 7.63 10.75
N ALA A 140 -7.80 7.83 10.47
CA ALA A 140 -8.30 9.13 10.04
C ALA A 140 -8.15 10.15 11.19
N PRO A 141 -7.63 11.36 10.93
CA PRO A 141 -7.50 12.40 11.94
C PRO A 141 -8.84 12.69 12.65
N GLY A 142 -8.82 12.75 13.98
CA GLY A 142 -10.03 12.90 14.81
C GLY A 142 -10.81 11.61 15.07
N TYR A 143 -10.46 10.51 14.40
CA TYR A 143 -11.06 9.19 14.59
C TYR A 143 -10.09 8.18 15.22
N GLU A 144 -8.97 8.65 15.78
CA GLU A 144 -7.96 7.81 16.41
C GLU A 144 -8.56 6.99 17.57
N TRP A 145 -8.05 5.77 17.79
CA TRP A 145 -8.46 4.95 18.94
C TRP A 145 -7.70 5.32 20.21
N THR A 146 -6.53 5.92 20.07
CA THR A 146 -5.74 6.43 21.18
C THR A 146 -4.77 7.51 20.70
N ARG A 147 -4.37 8.40 21.62
CA ARG A 147 -3.35 9.44 21.39
C ARG A 147 -1.99 9.10 22.01
N ARG A 148 -1.81 7.88 22.53
CA ARG A 148 -0.56 7.42 23.16
C ARG A 148 0.68 7.54 22.25
N TRP A 149 0.50 7.40 20.94
CA TRP A 149 1.60 7.34 19.96
C TRP A 149 1.55 8.46 18.92
N GLY A 150 1.24 9.69 19.34
CA GLY A 150 1.06 10.85 18.45
C GLY A 150 2.29 11.26 17.63
N ASN A 151 3.49 10.84 18.03
CA ASN A 151 4.76 11.03 17.30
C ASN A 151 5.09 9.89 16.32
N GLY A 152 4.24 8.86 16.25
CA GLY A 152 4.44 7.70 15.37
C GLY A 152 5.50 6.70 15.85
N ILE A 153 6.01 6.84 17.08
CA ILE A 153 6.90 5.86 17.72
C ILE A 153 6.06 5.10 18.74
N VAL A 154 6.04 3.78 18.61
CA VAL A 154 5.18 2.91 19.40
C VAL A 154 6.03 2.09 20.35
N ASP A 155 5.92 2.43 21.63
CA ASP A 155 6.49 1.61 22.69
C ASP A 155 5.41 0.72 23.31
N ASN A 156 5.84 -0.42 23.86
CA ASN A 156 4.99 -1.28 24.67
C ASN A 156 4.35 -0.47 25.81
N ILE A 157 3.10 -0.80 26.13
CA ILE A 157 2.45 -0.21 27.29
C ILE A 157 3.17 -0.71 28.54
N ASN A 158 3.54 0.21 29.43
CA ASN A 158 4.25 -0.12 30.66
C ASN A 158 3.34 -0.03 31.91
N ASN A 159 2.21 0.69 31.81
CA ASN A 159 1.30 0.90 32.93
C ASN A 159 0.09 -0.06 32.86
N TRP A 160 0.18 -1.15 33.62
CA TRP A 160 -0.79 -2.24 33.61
C TRP A 160 -1.66 -2.23 34.87
N ALA A 161 -2.97 -2.46 34.70
CA ALA A 161 -3.93 -2.61 35.80
C ALA A 161 -3.86 -4.00 36.44
N SER A 162 -3.44 -5.01 35.67
CA SER A 162 -3.30 -6.40 36.15
C SER A 162 -1.96 -7.01 35.72
N SER A 163 -1.43 -7.90 36.54
CA SER A 163 -0.30 -8.78 36.19
C SER A 163 -0.72 -10.01 35.40
N GLU A 164 -2.03 -10.30 35.32
CA GLU A 164 -2.58 -11.43 34.59
C GLU A 164 -2.39 -11.27 33.08
N VAL A 165 -1.70 -12.22 32.47
CA VAL A 165 -1.54 -12.32 31.02
C VAL A 165 -2.58 -13.27 30.47
N LYS A 166 -3.34 -12.82 29.48
CA LYS A 166 -4.31 -13.63 28.76
C LYS A 166 -3.83 -13.90 27.35
N THR A 167 -4.10 -15.10 26.85
CA THR A 167 -3.81 -15.46 25.45
C THR A 167 -5.11 -15.40 24.65
N ILE A 168 -5.14 -14.52 23.66
CA ILE A 168 -6.29 -14.38 22.75
C ILE A 168 -5.97 -14.94 21.38
N ARG A 169 -7.00 -15.37 20.65
CA ARG A 169 -6.90 -15.75 19.25
C ARG A 169 -7.65 -14.75 18.39
N LEU A 170 -7.01 -14.30 17.32
CA LEU A 170 -7.53 -13.30 16.41
C LEU A 170 -7.76 -13.91 15.04
N TRP A 171 -8.92 -13.59 14.46
CA TRP A 171 -9.29 -14.01 13.12
C TRP A 171 -9.98 -12.87 12.38
N GLU A 172 -9.73 -12.76 11.08
CA GLU A 172 -10.36 -11.71 10.27
C GLU A 172 -11.37 -12.26 9.26
N GLY A 173 -11.36 -13.56 8.96
CA GLY A 173 -12.33 -14.17 8.04
C GLY A 173 -11.90 -14.48 6.60
N TYR A 174 -10.64 -14.35 6.20
CA TYR A 174 -10.15 -14.78 4.88
C TYR A 174 -9.51 -16.17 4.92
N THR A 175 -8.86 -16.51 6.04
CA THR A 175 -8.31 -17.85 6.26
C THR A 175 -9.33 -18.79 6.90
N PRO A 176 -9.12 -20.11 6.82
CA PRO A 176 -9.81 -21.08 7.67
C PRO A 176 -9.79 -20.66 9.16
N VAL A 177 -10.87 -20.94 9.89
CA VAL A 177 -11.07 -20.51 11.30
C VAL A 177 -9.98 -21.06 12.24
N ASP A 178 -9.44 -22.24 11.95
CA ASP A 178 -8.35 -22.86 12.69
C ASP A 178 -7.01 -22.13 12.50
N MET A 179 -6.85 -21.39 11.40
CA MET A 179 -5.73 -20.50 11.16
C MET A 179 -6.00 -19.11 11.75
N CYS A 180 -5.56 -18.92 12.99
CA CYS A 180 -5.68 -17.69 13.76
C CYS A 180 -4.31 -17.16 14.21
N VAL A 181 -4.26 -15.87 14.57
CA VAL A 181 -3.08 -15.25 15.21
C VAL A 181 -3.26 -15.31 16.72
N GLN A 182 -2.26 -15.84 17.44
CA GLN A 182 -2.28 -15.86 18.91
C GLN A 182 -1.44 -14.71 19.44
N LEU A 183 -1.96 -13.99 20.44
CA LEU A 183 -1.26 -12.87 21.09
C LEU A 183 -1.48 -12.88 22.60
N HIS A 184 -0.49 -12.33 23.32
CA HIS A 184 -0.56 -12.11 24.76
C HIS A 184 -0.99 -10.69 25.11
N VAL A 185 -2.02 -10.57 25.94
CA VAL A 185 -2.63 -9.29 26.31
C VAL A 185 -2.77 -9.15 27.82
N ARG A 186 -2.75 -7.90 28.29
CA ARG A 186 -2.95 -7.51 29.69
C ARG A 186 -3.89 -6.33 29.78
N GLU A 187 -4.54 -6.19 30.93
CA GLU A 187 -5.37 -5.03 31.22
C GLU A 187 -4.47 -3.83 31.53
N PHE A 188 -4.65 -2.73 30.79
CA PHE A 188 -3.91 -1.48 30.96
C PHE A 188 -4.71 -0.46 31.76
N ILE A 189 -4.02 0.52 32.37
CA ILE A 189 -4.68 1.67 33.00
C ILE A 189 -5.00 2.73 31.93
N PRO A 190 -6.28 3.07 31.71
CA PRO A 190 -6.67 4.09 30.73
C PRO A 190 -6.05 5.45 30.98
N GLN A 191 -5.81 6.17 29.89
CA GLN A 191 -5.27 7.53 29.91
C GLN A 191 -6.15 8.46 29.07
N PRO A 192 -6.11 9.79 29.32
CA PRO A 192 -6.82 10.76 28.49
C PRO A 192 -6.48 10.59 27.01
N GLY A 193 -7.51 10.44 26.18
CA GLY A 193 -7.37 10.23 24.73
C GLY A 193 -7.50 8.77 24.28
N ASP A 194 -7.58 7.79 25.19
CA ASP A 194 -7.97 6.42 24.85
C ASP A 194 -9.48 6.32 24.60
N LYS A 195 -9.87 5.66 23.51
CA LYS A 195 -11.26 5.25 23.31
C LYS A 195 -11.55 3.98 24.09
N LEU A 196 -12.53 4.06 24.97
CA LEU A 196 -13.00 2.96 25.83
C LEU A 196 -14.33 2.37 25.36
N GLU A 197 -14.86 2.88 24.24
CA GLU A 197 -16.11 2.44 23.64
C GLU A 197 -15.94 2.12 22.15
N ARG A 198 -16.75 1.19 21.67
CA ARG A 198 -16.96 0.96 20.23
C ARG A 198 -18.24 1.68 19.82
N THR A 199 -18.20 2.38 18.71
CA THR A 199 -19.34 3.18 18.22
C THR A 199 -19.70 2.81 16.78
N TRP A 200 -20.99 2.78 16.46
CA TRP A 200 -21.49 2.60 15.09
C TRP A 200 -22.75 3.45 14.86
N VAL A 201 -23.12 3.66 13.60
CA VAL A 201 -24.35 4.34 13.23
C VAL A 201 -25.34 3.31 12.69
N ALA A 202 -26.55 3.29 13.23
CA ALA A 202 -27.64 2.46 12.76
C ALA A 202 -28.87 3.34 12.50
N LYS A 203 -29.38 3.35 11.26
CA LYS A 203 -30.53 4.17 10.84
C LYS A 203 -30.38 5.66 11.22
N GLY A 204 -29.17 6.21 11.08
CA GLY A 204 -28.85 7.60 11.43
C GLY A 204 -28.60 7.88 12.92
N VAL A 205 -28.79 6.89 13.81
CA VAL A 205 -28.55 7.03 15.25
C VAL A 205 -27.19 6.46 15.61
N LYS A 206 -26.36 7.25 16.31
CA LYS A 206 -25.09 6.80 16.87
C LYS A 206 -25.35 5.92 18.10
N LYS A 207 -24.80 4.71 18.10
CA LYS A 207 -24.79 3.77 19.22
C LYS A 207 -23.37 3.56 19.72
N SER A 208 -23.23 3.20 21.00
CA SER A 208 -21.95 2.82 21.57
C SER A 208 -22.07 1.73 22.64
N VAL A 209 -20.96 1.03 22.88
CA VAL A 209 -20.82 0.05 23.96
C VAL A 209 -19.42 0.16 24.57
N ALA A 210 -19.32 0.01 25.89
CA ALA A 210 -18.05 -0.02 26.60
C ALA A 210 -17.27 -1.31 26.28
N ILE A 211 -15.95 -1.20 26.16
CA ILE A 211 -15.05 -2.31 25.80
C ILE A 211 -13.92 -2.38 26.84
N PRO A 212 -13.53 -3.59 27.28
CA PRO A 212 -12.49 -3.74 28.29
C PRO A 212 -11.12 -3.25 27.81
N THR A 213 -10.32 -2.80 28.76
CA THR A 213 -9.06 -2.08 28.54
C THR A 213 -7.88 -3.05 28.42
N TYR A 214 -7.90 -3.92 27.42
CA TYR A 214 -6.78 -4.81 27.13
C TYR A 214 -5.92 -4.28 25.99
N ALA A 215 -4.62 -4.56 26.09
CA ALA A 215 -3.62 -4.23 25.09
C ALA A 215 -2.56 -5.33 24.97
N ILE A 216 -1.88 -5.37 23.83
CA ILE A 216 -0.81 -6.31 23.52
C ILE A 216 0.40 -6.00 24.39
N THR A 217 0.95 -7.05 24.98
CA THR A 217 2.09 -6.98 25.89
C THR A 217 3.43 -6.80 25.18
N ASN A 218 3.59 -7.45 24.02
CA ASN A 218 4.81 -7.44 23.23
C ASN A 218 4.50 -7.23 21.74
N LEU A 219 4.88 -6.06 21.22
CA LEU A 219 4.66 -5.71 19.81
C LEU A 219 5.59 -6.45 18.85
N ASP A 220 6.80 -6.85 19.27
CA ASP A 220 7.71 -7.64 18.45
C ASP A 220 7.17 -9.06 18.25
N GLU A 221 6.59 -9.64 19.30
CA GLU A 221 5.87 -10.91 19.22
C GLU A 221 4.69 -10.80 18.26
N ALA A 222 3.89 -9.74 18.37
CA ALA A 222 2.78 -9.50 17.46
C ALA A 222 3.25 -9.34 16.01
N GLN A 223 4.34 -8.62 15.77
CA GLN A 223 4.93 -8.49 14.44
C GLN A 223 5.32 -9.86 13.89
N ALA A 224 6.07 -10.67 14.64
CA ALA A 224 6.49 -12.00 14.23
C ALA A 224 5.28 -12.91 13.92
N ALA A 225 4.26 -12.89 14.78
CA ALA A 225 3.05 -13.69 14.61
C ALA A 225 2.28 -13.30 13.34
N TYR A 226 2.15 -12.00 13.04
CA TYR A 226 1.50 -11.54 11.81
C TYR A 226 2.35 -11.80 10.55
N GLU A 227 3.67 -11.67 10.61
CA GLU A 227 4.54 -12.01 9.48
C GLU A 227 4.45 -13.50 9.12
N ASP A 228 4.45 -14.39 10.10
CA ASP A 228 4.24 -15.82 9.90
C ASP A 228 2.84 -16.10 9.33
N TYR A 229 1.80 -15.49 9.92
CA TYR A 229 0.42 -15.64 9.47
C TYR A 229 0.23 -15.21 8.00
N ILE A 230 0.81 -14.08 7.60
CA ILE A 230 0.76 -13.58 6.22
C ILE A 230 1.44 -14.58 5.27
N LYS A 231 2.65 -15.04 5.61
CA LYS A 231 3.40 -16.00 4.79
C LYS A 231 2.63 -17.31 4.62
N ARG A 232 2.13 -17.88 5.71
CA ARG A 232 1.33 -19.11 5.68
C ARG A 232 0.03 -18.92 4.89
N GLY A 233 -0.62 -17.76 5.01
CA GLY A 233 -1.88 -17.51 4.31
C GLY A 233 -1.69 -17.44 2.80
N VAL A 234 -0.63 -16.78 2.35
CA VAL A 234 -0.23 -16.73 0.94
C VAL A 234 0.15 -18.12 0.41
N VAL A 235 0.86 -18.94 1.18
CA VAL A 235 1.30 -20.26 0.69
C VAL A 235 0.17 -21.29 0.72
N SER A 236 -0.55 -21.38 1.83
CA SER A 236 -1.43 -22.51 2.12
C SER A 236 -2.92 -22.23 1.87
N CYS A 237 -3.35 -20.97 1.92
CA CYS A 237 -4.78 -20.63 1.95
C CYS A 237 -5.21 -19.64 0.87
N PHE A 238 -4.34 -19.33 -0.10
CA PHE A 238 -4.56 -18.20 -1.00
C PHE A 238 -5.84 -18.30 -1.83
N LYS A 239 -6.21 -19.50 -2.28
CA LYS A 239 -7.49 -19.72 -3.00
C LYS A 239 -8.69 -19.30 -2.16
N SER A 240 -8.76 -19.80 -0.92
CA SER A 240 -9.79 -19.42 0.05
C SER A 240 -9.78 -17.91 0.31
N VAL A 241 -8.60 -17.32 0.47
CA VAL A 241 -8.45 -15.87 0.71
C VAL A 241 -9.00 -15.07 -0.47
N ILE A 242 -8.65 -15.40 -1.71
CA ILE A 242 -9.19 -14.72 -2.90
C ILE A 242 -10.70 -14.91 -2.98
N GLU A 243 -11.20 -16.14 -2.83
CA GLU A 243 -12.64 -16.42 -2.91
C GLU A 243 -13.43 -15.62 -1.87
N SER A 244 -12.93 -15.54 -0.63
CA SER A 244 -13.52 -14.73 0.44
C SER A 244 -13.45 -13.22 0.15
N VAL A 245 -12.39 -12.72 -0.50
CA VAL A 245 -12.28 -11.29 -0.88
C VAL A 245 -13.21 -10.96 -2.04
N MET A 246 -13.37 -11.87 -3.00
CA MET A 246 -14.05 -11.60 -4.27
C MET A 246 -15.56 -11.83 -4.22
N GLY A 247 -16.06 -12.51 -3.18
CA GLY A 247 -17.47 -12.86 -3.03
C GLY A 247 -17.90 -13.91 -4.07
N VAL A 248 -18.47 -15.02 -3.61
CA VAL A 248 -18.72 -16.26 -4.38
C VAL A 248 -19.68 -16.11 -5.60
N ARG A 249 -20.03 -14.90 -6.03
CA ARG A 249 -20.77 -14.65 -7.28
C ARG A 249 -19.79 -14.30 -8.40
N MET A 250 -19.33 -15.33 -9.11
CA MET A 250 -18.37 -15.20 -10.21
C MET A 250 -19.06 -14.70 -11.49
N GLY A 251 -19.23 -13.39 -11.61
CA GLY A 251 -19.45 -12.75 -12.92
C GLY A 251 -18.16 -12.69 -13.75
N VAL A 252 -18.25 -12.41 -15.05
CA VAL A 252 -17.10 -12.37 -15.98
C VAL A 252 -15.95 -11.47 -15.47
N ARG A 253 -16.27 -10.34 -14.85
CA ARG A 253 -15.27 -9.43 -14.25
C ARG A 253 -14.53 -10.07 -13.07
N ASN A 254 -15.23 -10.80 -12.21
CA ASN A 254 -14.64 -11.49 -11.06
C ASN A 254 -13.78 -12.67 -11.54
N GLN A 255 -14.15 -13.31 -12.64
CA GLN A 255 -13.35 -14.37 -13.26
C GLN A 255 -11.99 -13.89 -13.74
N LEU A 256 -11.92 -12.73 -14.42
CA LEU A 256 -10.64 -12.17 -14.88
C LEU A 256 -9.72 -11.84 -13.69
N ILE A 257 -10.28 -11.21 -12.65
CA ILE A 257 -9.49 -10.85 -11.46
C ILE A 257 -9.01 -12.12 -10.75
N TYR A 258 -9.91 -13.08 -10.51
CA TYR A 258 -9.58 -14.35 -9.88
C TYR A 258 -8.48 -15.10 -10.64
N THR A 259 -8.64 -15.27 -11.95
CA THR A 259 -7.64 -15.96 -12.79
C THR A 259 -6.30 -15.22 -12.80
N THR A 260 -6.30 -13.89 -12.76
CA THR A 260 -5.07 -13.09 -12.68
C THR A 260 -4.34 -13.30 -11.35
N TYR A 261 -5.06 -13.26 -10.22
CA TYR A 261 -4.48 -13.49 -8.90
C TYR A 261 -4.01 -14.95 -8.75
N LEU A 262 -4.82 -15.92 -9.17
CA LEU A 262 -4.46 -17.33 -9.18
C LEU A 262 -3.19 -17.56 -9.99
N LYS A 263 -3.07 -16.92 -11.17
CA LYS A 263 -1.87 -17.07 -12.00
C LYS A 263 -0.62 -16.49 -11.34
N ALA A 264 -0.74 -15.35 -10.67
CA ALA A 264 0.35 -14.75 -9.92
C ALA A 264 0.84 -15.69 -8.80
N TRP A 265 -0.10 -16.31 -8.08
CA TRP A 265 0.21 -17.30 -7.05
C TRP A 265 0.83 -18.58 -7.62
N GLU A 266 0.27 -19.16 -8.68
CA GLU A 266 0.87 -20.34 -9.32
C GLU A 266 2.33 -20.11 -9.73
N LEU A 267 2.63 -18.94 -10.32
CA LEU A 267 3.99 -18.57 -10.71
C LEU A 267 4.89 -18.29 -9.50
N SER A 268 4.34 -17.78 -8.39
CA SER A 268 5.08 -17.58 -7.14
C SER A 268 5.44 -18.90 -6.46
N GLN A 269 4.64 -19.95 -6.66
CA GLN A 269 4.90 -21.29 -6.12
C GLN A 269 5.75 -22.16 -7.05
N ASN A 270 5.85 -21.84 -8.34
CA ASN A 270 6.54 -22.67 -9.31
C ASN A 270 8.08 -22.55 -9.20
N PRO A 271 8.81 -23.65 -8.91
CA PRO A 271 10.28 -23.64 -8.82
C PRO A 271 10.98 -23.25 -10.13
N SER A 272 10.34 -23.49 -11.27
CA SER A 272 10.86 -23.14 -12.60
C SER A 272 10.75 -21.66 -12.93
N THR A 273 9.96 -20.88 -12.17
CA THR A 273 9.91 -19.42 -12.31
C THR A 273 11.25 -18.82 -11.86
N PRO A 274 11.86 -17.91 -12.64
CA PRO A 274 13.11 -17.25 -12.25
C PRO A 274 13.03 -16.64 -10.84
N PRO A 275 14.09 -16.74 -10.01
CA PRO A 275 14.05 -16.31 -8.61
C PRO A 275 13.59 -14.87 -8.41
N ASP A 276 14.11 -13.92 -9.20
CA ASP A 276 13.72 -12.50 -9.16
C ASP A 276 12.22 -12.27 -9.44
N GLU A 277 11.62 -13.08 -10.32
CA GLU A 277 10.19 -12.98 -10.66
C GLU A 277 9.32 -13.60 -9.58
N ARG A 278 9.73 -14.78 -9.09
CA ARG A 278 9.04 -15.49 -8.00
C ARG A 278 8.99 -14.64 -6.73
N ASP A 279 10.12 -14.07 -6.35
CA ASP A 279 10.28 -13.21 -5.18
C ASP A 279 9.44 -11.93 -5.29
N LEU A 280 9.41 -11.28 -6.46
CA LEU A 280 8.52 -10.13 -6.69
C LEU A 280 7.03 -10.51 -6.55
N LEU A 281 6.61 -11.66 -7.10
CA LEU A 281 5.24 -12.13 -6.99
C LEU A 281 4.86 -12.44 -5.54
N LEU A 282 5.71 -13.18 -4.81
CA LEU A 282 5.50 -13.48 -3.39
C LEU A 282 5.34 -12.21 -2.56
N GLN A 283 6.27 -11.26 -2.69
CA GLN A 283 6.18 -9.99 -1.95
C GLN A 283 4.93 -9.18 -2.31
N THR A 284 4.46 -9.28 -3.55
CA THR A 284 3.21 -8.62 -3.97
C THR A 284 1.99 -9.27 -3.31
N LEU A 285 1.97 -10.61 -3.22
CA LEU A 285 0.89 -11.37 -2.58
C LEU A 285 0.88 -11.15 -1.05
N GLU A 286 2.06 -11.15 -0.42
CA GLU A 286 2.24 -10.85 1.00
C GLU A 286 1.79 -9.43 1.32
N LEU A 287 2.22 -8.44 0.52
CA LEU A 287 1.75 -7.06 0.69
C LEU A 287 0.23 -6.99 0.53
N TRP A 288 -0.32 -7.61 -0.50
CA TRP A 288 -1.77 -7.61 -0.72
C TRP A 288 -2.51 -8.17 0.50
N MET A 289 -2.12 -9.34 1.00
CA MET A 289 -2.70 -9.95 2.19
C MET A 289 -2.57 -9.03 3.42
N ALA A 290 -1.37 -8.48 3.68
CA ALA A 290 -1.12 -7.56 4.79
C ALA A 290 -2.04 -6.33 4.75
N VAL A 291 -2.29 -5.77 3.56
CA VAL A 291 -3.22 -4.64 3.39
C VAL A 291 -4.65 -5.06 3.73
N ARG A 292 -5.08 -6.27 3.32
CA ARG A 292 -6.44 -6.76 3.64
C ARG A 292 -6.69 -6.85 5.14
N LEU A 293 -5.69 -7.26 5.93
CA LEU A 293 -5.78 -7.33 7.41
C LEU A 293 -6.09 -5.98 8.07
N THR A 294 -5.77 -4.85 7.42
CA THR A 294 -6.04 -3.51 7.96
C THR A 294 -7.31 -2.85 7.43
N THR A 295 -8.03 -3.54 6.56
CA THR A 295 -9.27 -3.07 5.91
C THR A 295 -10.43 -4.02 6.14
N LYS A 296 -10.26 -4.97 7.05
CA LYS A 296 -11.31 -5.85 7.54
C LYS A 296 -11.30 -5.79 9.06
N SER A 297 -12.45 -6.07 9.65
CA SER A 297 -12.54 -6.11 11.10
C SER A 297 -11.93 -7.41 11.61
N ILE A 298 -11.03 -7.29 12.58
CA ILE A 298 -10.46 -8.43 13.30
C ILE A 298 -11.36 -8.72 14.52
N GLU A 299 -11.60 -9.99 14.76
CA GLU A 299 -12.46 -10.50 15.81
C GLU A 299 -11.66 -11.40 16.75
N ILE A 300 -12.01 -11.35 18.03
CA ILE A 300 -11.48 -12.30 19.02
C ILE A 300 -12.29 -13.59 18.89
N VAL A 301 -11.61 -14.71 18.72
CA VAL A 301 -12.18 -16.04 18.58
C VAL A 301 -11.63 -16.99 19.64
N GLY A 302 -12.35 -18.09 19.87
CA GLY A 302 -12.00 -19.07 20.91
C GLY A 302 -12.68 -18.80 22.25
N ASP A 303 -12.09 -19.34 23.32
CA ASP A 303 -12.70 -19.39 24.65
C ASP A 303 -12.45 -18.13 25.47
N GLU A 304 -11.28 -17.51 25.33
CA GLU A 304 -10.96 -16.24 25.98
C GLU A 304 -11.61 -15.07 25.23
N THR A 305 -12.57 -14.42 25.89
CA THR A 305 -13.36 -13.31 25.33
C THR A 305 -13.05 -11.95 25.94
N LEU A 306 -12.07 -11.87 26.83
CA LEU A 306 -11.74 -10.71 27.66
C LEU A 306 -12.93 -10.24 28.51
N GLY A 307 -13.81 -11.16 28.89
CA GLY A 307 -15.02 -10.87 29.66
C GLY A 307 -16.16 -10.28 28.84
N MET A 308 -16.03 -10.17 27.52
CA MET A 308 -17.11 -9.71 26.64
C MET A 308 -18.07 -10.85 26.30
N SER A 309 -19.36 -10.53 26.22
CA SER A 309 -20.38 -11.42 25.66
C SER A 309 -20.41 -11.33 24.12
N ARG A 310 -20.86 -12.40 23.46
CA ARG A 310 -20.96 -12.44 21.99
C ARG A 310 -22.04 -11.50 21.42
N ASP A 311 -22.99 -11.08 22.25
CA ASP A 311 -24.04 -10.12 21.92
C ASP A 311 -23.73 -8.67 22.33
N ILE A 312 -22.48 -8.39 22.75
CA ILE A 312 -22.03 -7.04 23.15
C ILE A 312 -22.33 -5.98 22.08
N LEU A 313 -22.27 -6.37 20.81
CA LEU A 313 -22.74 -5.58 19.69
C LEU A 313 -24.16 -6.02 19.34
N ASP A 314 -25.13 -5.12 19.45
CA ASP A 314 -26.53 -5.44 19.15
C ASP A 314 -26.77 -5.80 17.67
N SER A 315 -27.96 -6.30 17.36
CA SER A 315 -28.34 -6.75 16.01
C SER A 315 -28.34 -5.65 14.94
N SER A 316 -28.18 -4.38 15.32
CA SER A 316 -28.01 -3.27 14.39
C SER A 316 -26.55 -3.03 13.97
N SER A 317 -25.60 -3.67 14.66
CA SER A 317 -24.19 -3.65 14.28
C SER A 317 -23.91 -4.64 13.15
N PRO A 318 -23.10 -4.28 12.14
CA PRO A 318 -22.60 -5.22 11.14
C PRO A 318 -21.76 -6.37 11.71
N GLN A 319 -21.30 -6.24 12.96
CA GLN A 319 -20.47 -7.22 13.66
C GLN A 319 -21.23 -7.87 14.82
N HIS A 320 -22.57 -7.91 14.74
CA HIS A 320 -23.39 -8.63 15.70
C HIS A 320 -22.99 -10.11 15.79
N GLY A 321 -22.88 -10.64 17.00
CA GLY A 321 -22.45 -12.02 17.26
C GLY A 321 -20.93 -12.22 17.34
N CYS A 322 -20.16 -11.17 17.03
CA CYS A 322 -18.70 -11.20 17.03
C CYS A 322 -18.13 -10.46 18.24
N ILE A 323 -16.92 -10.85 18.68
CA ILE A 323 -16.22 -10.19 19.78
C ILE A 323 -15.24 -9.16 19.20
N PRO A 324 -15.50 -7.85 19.35
CA PRO A 324 -14.67 -6.83 18.75
C PRO A 324 -13.33 -6.72 19.47
N LEU A 325 -12.30 -6.36 18.72
CA LEU A 325 -11.01 -6.00 19.30
C LEU A 325 -11.12 -4.74 20.18
N PRO A 326 -10.44 -4.66 21.35
CA PRO A 326 -10.31 -3.41 22.09
C PRO A 326 -9.72 -2.27 21.26
N PRO A 327 -10.17 -1.00 21.40
CA PRO A 327 -9.70 0.09 20.54
C PRO A 327 -8.18 0.33 20.60
N VAL A 328 -7.59 0.35 21.80
CA VAL A 328 -6.14 0.54 21.98
C VAL A 328 -5.34 -0.62 21.36
N MET A 329 -5.82 -1.85 21.54
CA MET A 329 -5.27 -3.03 20.87
C MET A 329 -5.36 -2.92 19.35
N GLY A 330 -6.47 -2.42 18.81
CA GLY A 330 -6.62 -2.14 17.38
C GLY A 330 -5.61 -1.12 16.86
N ALA A 331 -5.29 -0.10 17.66
CA ALA A 331 -4.25 0.86 17.29
C ALA A 331 -2.87 0.21 17.26
N GLN A 332 -2.53 -0.62 18.26
CA GLN A 332 -1.28 -1.39 18.25
C GLN A 332 -1.15 -2.27 17.01
N LEU A 333 -2.23 -2.96 16.62
CA LEU A 333 -2.23 -3.80 15.42
C LEU A 333 -2.10 -2.99 14.13
N ASP A 334 -2.82 -1.87 14.01
CA ASP A 334 -2.68 -0.97 12.86
C ASP A 334 -1.23 -0.49 12.72
N LEU A 335 -0.57 -0.18 13.83
CA LEU A 335 0.84 0.24 13.83
C LEU A 335 1.77 -0.90 13.37
N VAL A 336 1.66 -2.08 13.97
CA VAL A 336 2.42 -3.29 13.58
C VAL A 336 2.24 -3.58 12.08
N LEU A 337 0.99 -3.66 11.62
CA LEU A 337 0.67 -4.01 10.24
C LEU A 337 1.11 -2.91 9.25
N ILE A 338 0.82 -1.64 9.52
CA ILE A 338 1.07 -0.54 8.57
C ILE A 338 2.54 -0.13 8.57
N GLN A 339 3.09 0.17 9.76
CA GLN A 339 4.41 0.80 9.88
C GLN A 339 5.55 -0.21 9.77
N HIS A 340 5.42 -1.39 10.38
CA HIS A 340 6.50 -2.38 10.40
C HIS A 340 6.43 -3.33 9.20
N ILE A 341 5.24 -3.87 8.91
CA ILE A 341 5.07 -4.90 7.87
C ILE A 341 4.83 -4.28 6.49
N GLN A 342 3.72 -3.57 6.28
CA GLN A 342 3.32 -3.04 4.98
C GLN A 342 4.32 -2.02 4.43
N ALA A 343 4.87 -1.14 5.27
CA ALA A 343 5.86 -0.16 4.82
C ALA A 343 7.15 -0.83 4.33
N ARG A 344 7.61 -1.90 5.00
CA ARG A 344 8.76 -2.69 4.58
C ARG A 344 8.49 -3.41 3.26
N LEU A 345 7.42 -4.21 3.20
CA LEU A 345 7.02 -4.96 2.01
C LEU A 345 6.84 -4.03 0.79
N ARG A 346 6.23 -2.86 0.97
CA ARG A 346 6.07 -1.85 -0.09
C ARG A 346 7.39 -1.38 -0.66
N ARG A 347 8.35 -1.00 0.20
CA ARG A 347 9.65 -0.49 -0.25
C ARG A 347 10.37 -1.53 -1.10
N GLU A 348 10.52 -2.74 -0.55
CA GLU A 348 11.22 -3.85 -1.20
C GLU A 348 10.56 -4.25 -2.53
N MET A 349 9.23 -4.43 -2.52
CA MET A 349 8.47 -4.84 -3.71
C MET A 349 8.55 -3.77 -4.81
N LEU A 350 8.38 -2.48 -4.48
CA LEU A 350 8.42 -1.40 -5.46
C LEU A 350 9.80 -1.20 -6.08
N GLU A 351 10.87 -1.42 -5.32
CA GLU A 351 12.24 -1.40 -5.84
C GLU A 351 12.45 -2.50 -6.87
N LYS A 352 12.01 -3.73 -6.56
CA LYS A 352 12.07 -4.88 -7.48
C LYS A 352 11.21 -4.66 -8.72
N LEU A 353 9.98 -4.20 -8.56
CA LEU A 353 9.09 -3.86 -9.68
C LEU A 353 9.72 -2.80 -10.58
N GLN A 354 10.22 -1.70 -10.01
CA GLN A 354 10.89 -0.65 -10.77
C GLN A 354 12.10 -1.20 -11.54
N LYS A 355 12.94 -2.02 -10.89
CA LYS A 355 14.10 -2.65 -11.54
C LYS A 355 13.65 -3.50 -12.73
N MET A 356 12.62 -4.34 -12.56
CA MET A 356 12.12 -5.23 -13.61
C MET A 356 11.50 -4.45 -14.78
N THR A 357 10.65 -3.45 -14.51
CA THR A 357 10.04 -2.61 -15.55
C THR A 357 11.09 -1.87 -16.37
N LEU A 358 12.14 -1.35 -15.72
CA LEU A 358 13.19 -0.60 -16.41
C LEU A 358 14.16 -1.48 -17.22
N GLN A 359 14.26 -2.78 -16.91
CA GLN A 359 15.01 -3.72 -17.73
C GLN A 359 14.35 -3.95 -19.10
N ASN A 360 13.04 -3.72 -19.21
CA ASN A 360 12.26 -3.80 -20.45
C ASN A 360 12.50 -5.10 -21.23
N LYS A 361 12.55 -6.24 -20.51
CA LYS A 361 12.74 -7.56 -21.11
C LYS A 361 11.37 -8.18 -21.43
N GLN A 362 11.19 -8.69 -22.64
CA GLN A 362 9.93 -9.34 -23.04
C GLN A 362 9.59 -10.53 -22.13
N LYS A 363 10.60 -11.31 -21.69
CA LYS A 363 10.39 -12.49 -20.82
C LYS A 363 9.73 -12.17 -19.48
N THR A 364 9.94 -10.97 -18.93
CA THR A 364 9.38 -10.55 -17.63
C THR A 364 8.06 -9.79 -17.78
N TRP A 365 7.50 -9.73 -19.00
CA TRP A 365 6.29 -8.97 -19.29
C TRP A 365 5.10 -9.47 -18.47
N LEU A 366 4.90 -10.79 -18.41
CA LEU A 366 3.78 -11.39 -17.68
C LEU A 366 3.85 -11.05 -16.20
N THR A 367 4.99 -11.26 -15.56
CA THR A 367 5.20 -10.91 -14.14
C THR A 367 4.95 -9.42 -13.89
N THR A 368 5.46 -8.54 -14.76
CA THR A 368 5.22 -7.09 -14.65
C THR A 368 3.74 -6.74 -14.76
N TYR A 369 3.02 -7.39 -15.70
CA TYR A 369 1.58 -7.23 -15.86
C TYR A 369 0.81 -7.68 -14.62
N LEU A 370 1.07 -8.90 -14.12
CA LEU A 370 0.38 -9.47 -12.96
C LEU A 370 0.53 -8.59 -11.72
N VAL A 371 1.76 -8.19 -11.40
CA VAL A 371 2.05 -7.32 -10.25
C VAL A 371 1.35 -5.98 -10.40
N THR A 372 1.45 -5.34 -11.58
CA THR A 372 0.80 -4.05 -11.83
C THR A 372 -0.72 -4.15 -11.70
N PHE A 373 -1.33 -5.19 -12.26
CA PHE A 373 -2.75 -5.45 -12.16
C PHE A 373 -3.20 -5.60 -10.71
N MET A 374 -2.50 -6.44 -9.94
CA MET A 374 -2.81 -6.67 -8.53
C MET A 374 -2.73 -5.38 -7.71
N LEU A 375 -1.71 -4.56 -7.93
CA LEU A 375 -1.53 -3.28 -7.23
C LEU A 375 -2.65 -2.28 -7.56
N LEU A 376 -3.04 -2.18 -8.83
CA LEU A 376 -4.16 -1.32 -9.25
C LEU A 376 -5.48 -1.80 -8.68
N HIS A 377 -5.72 -3.12 -8.70
CA HIS A 377 -6.91 -3.70 -8.08
C HIS A 377 -6.93 -3.46 -6.56
N ASN A 378 -5.79 -3.60 -5.87
CA ASN A 378 -5.68 -3.33 -4.45
C ASN A 378 -6.01 -1.86 -4.12
N ILE A 379 -5.59 -0.90 -4.94
CA ILE A 379 -5.97 0.52 -4.76
C ILE A 379 -7.49 0.68 -4.85
N ALA A 380 -8.14 0.01 -5.81
CA ALA A 380 -9.60 0.05 -5.93
C ALA A 380 -10.29 -0.50 -4.67
N LEU A 381 -9.82 -1.64 -4.14
CA LEU A 381 -10.37 -2.24 -2.91
C LEU A 381 -10.17 -1.35 -1.67
N VAL A 382 -8.99 -0.73 -1.51
CA VAL A 382 -8.74 0.21 -0.40
C VAL A 382 -9.61 1.45 -0.52
N THR A 383 -9.79 1.97 -1.74
CA THR A 383 -10.64 3.15 -1.96
C THR A 383 -12.11 2.87 -1.63
N ASP A 384 -12.62 1.70 -2.02
CA ASP A 384 -13.98 1.26 -1.70
C ASP A 384 -14.19 1.06 -0.19
N HIS A 385 -13.20 0.47 0.48
CA HIS A 385 -13.18 0.38 1.94
C HIS A 385 -13.24 1.75 2.61
N ASP A 386 -12.40 2.70 2.19
CA ASP A 386 -12.33 4.04 2.80
C ASP A 386 -13.63 4.83 2.59
N ALA A 387 -14.26 4.68 1.41
CA ALA A 387 -15.58 5.24 1.14
C ALA A 387 -16.66 4.64 2.07
N SER A 388 -16.65 3.32 2.24
CA SER A 388 -17.56 2.62 3.15
C SER A 388 -17.35 3.00 4.62
N TYR A 389 -16.09 3.17 5.04
CA TYR A 389 -15.72 3.62 6.38
C TYR A 389 -16.20 5.05 6.65
N ALA A 390 -16.00 5.96 5.69
CA ALA A 390 -16.49 7.33 5.76
C ALA A 390 -18.02 7.37 5.92
N GLN A 391 -18.76 6.54 5.18
CA GLN A 391 -20.22 6.42 5.33
C GLN A 391 -20.62 5.88 6.70
N LYS A 392 -19.98 4.80 7.18
CA LYS A 392 -20.25 4.19 8.52
C LYS A 392 -20.08 5.20 9.66
N HIS A 393 -19.15 6.12 9.52
CA HIS A 393 -18.82 7.12 10.53
C HIS A 393 -19.39 8.52 10.24
N GLY A 394 -20.24 8.66 9.21
CA GLY A 394 -20.91 9.92 8.87
C GLY A 394 -19.97 11.03 8.40
N MET A 395 -18.81 10.70 7.83
CA MET A 395 -17.77 11.66 7.40
C MET A 395 -18.13 12.44 6.12
N GLY A 396 -19.43 12.62 5.84
CA GLY A 396 -19.90 13.24 4.61
C GLY A 396 -21.37 13.63 4.67
N VAL A 397 -21.71 14.60 5.51
CA VAL A 397 -22.70 15.67 5.22
C VAL A 397 -22.26 16.90 6.02
N SER A 398 -21.70 17.88 5.31
CA SER A 398 -21.61 19.29 5.74
C SER A 398 -21.80 20.14 4.50
#